data_AF-R4WDD9-F1
#
_entry.id   AF-R4WDD9-F1
#
_cell.length_a   1.000
_cell.length_b   1.000
_cell.length_c   1.000
_cell.angle_alpha   90.00
_cell.angle_beta   90.00
_cell.angle_gamma   90.00
#
_symmetry.space_group_name_H-M   'P 1'
#
loop_
_entity.id
_entity.type
_entity.pdbx_description
1 polymer ?
#
loop_
_entity_poly.entity_id
_entity_poly.type
_entity_poly.pdbx_seq_one_letter_code
_entity_poly.pdbx_strand_id
1 'polypeptide(L)'
;MGGDEVHLGCWNQSQEIVDYMKTKGYPRTVDGFIRLWSEFHSRALDAWDKAVGHKNTKIILWTSDLTNPFAIEDSLDKSRFIIEAWTDQYDRVPSELLRLGYEVIFATTDTWYLDHGFWGRTKYHSWKEVYDYKIPEDPKVLGGEAPLWTEYVDTNSIDTRIWPRAAALAERLWASPSTSAVDAEYRLLEMRQRLIRRGIQVEQIVPQWCYLNEGLCKL
;
A
#
# COMPACT_ATOMS: atom_id res chain seq x y z
N MET A 1 -7.77 9.20 0.40
CA MET A 1 -7.80 10.29 1.40
C MET A 1 -6.83 10.04 2.56
N GLY A 2 -5.82 9.16 2.40
CA GLY A 2 -4.88 8.86 3.48
C GLY A 2 -5.57 8.08 4.60
N GLY A 3 -5.69 8.67 5.78
CA GLY A 3 -6.32 8.00 6.93
C GLY A 3 -5.37 7.04 7.65
N ASP A 4 -4.08 7.29 7.52
CA ASP A 4 -2.96 6.62 8.16
C ASP A 4 -2.55 7.34 9.46
N GLU A 5 -2.10 6.55 10.44
CA GLU A 5 -1.32 6.99 11.61
C GLU A 5 -1.85 8.19 12.43
N VAL A 6 -3.18 8.32 12.59
CA VAL A 6 -3.74 9.38 13.45
C VAL A 6 -3.34 9.16 14.92
N HIS A 7 -2.47 10.02 15.42
CA HIS A 7 -2.05 9.99 16.81
C HIS A 7 -3.11 10.57 17.76
N LEU A 8 -3.93 9.71 18.38
CA LEU A 8 -5.02 10.13 19.27
C LEU A 8 -4.58 11.01 20.45
N GLY A 9 -3.35 10.81 20.94
CA GLY A 9 -2.76 11.65 21.98
C GLY A 9 -2.60 13.12 21.55
N CYS A 10 -2.41 13.38 20.26
CA CYS A 10 -2.33 14.75 19.72
C CYS A 10 -3.68 15.44 19.84
N TRP A 11 -4.77 14.74 19.51
CA TRP A 11 -6.12 15.27 19.66
C TRP A 11 -6.51 15.48 21.11
N ASN A 12 -6.13 14.55 21.99
CA ASN A 12 -6.44 14.65 23.42
C ASN A 12 -5.72 15.81 24.15
N GLN A 13 -4.68 16.38 23.54
CA GLN A 13 -3.97 17.55 24.05
C GLN A 13 -4.62 18.89 23.61
N SER A 14 -5.49 18.87 22.60
CA SER A 14 -6.18 20.08 22.14
C SER A 14 -7.45 20.33 22.94
N GLN A 15 -7.50 21.45 23.64
CA GLN A 15 -8.68 21.84 24.43
C GLN A 15 -9.92 22.02 23.54
N GLU A 16 -9.75 22.59 22.34
CA GLU A 16 -10.84 22.75 21.37
C GLU A 16 -11.46 21.41 20.97
N ILE A 17 -10.61 20.40 20.69
CA ILE A 17 -11.08 19.06 20.32
C ILE A 17 -11.78 18.39 21.50
N VAL A 18 -11.20 18.47 22.69
CA VAL A 18 -11.79 17.87 23.90
C VAL A 18 -13.14 18.50 24.23
N ASP A 19 -13.27 19.82 24.12
CA ASP A 19 -14.55 20.50 24.34
C ASP A 19 -15.56 20.12 23.26
N TYR A 20 -15.14 20.05 21.99
CA TYR A 20 -16.00 19.58 20.91
C TYR A 20 -16.52 18.16 21.16
N MET A 21 -15.65 17.22 21.51
CA MET A 21 -16.03 15.85 21.86
C MET A 21 -17.04 15.82 23.02
N LYS A 22 -16.85 16.66 24.04
CA LYS A 22 -17.80 16.80 25.15
C LYS A 22 -19.17 17.26 24.68
N THR A 23 -19.25 18.23 23.76
CA THR A 23 -20.55 18.67 23.19
C THR A 23 -21.24 17.59 22.37
N LYS A 24 -20.47 16.69 21.75
CA LYS A 24 -20.97 15.53 21.00
C LYS A 24 -21.30 14.31 21.86
N GLY A 25 -20.94 14.34 23.15
CA GLY A 25 -21.06 13.18 24.03
C GLY A 25 -20.07 12.06 23.68
N TYR A 26 -18.98 12.37 22.98
CA TYR A 26 -17.91 11.40 22.70
C TYR A 26 -17.01 11.26 23.93
N PRO A 27 -16.79 10.04 24.46
CA PRO A 27 -15.92 9.83 25.60
C PRO A 27 -14.46 10.11 25.22
N ARG A 28 -13.61 10.47 26.20
CA ARG A 28 -12.16 10.61 26.00
C ARG A 28 -11.46 9.24 26.06
N THR A 29 -11.96 8.28 25.28
CA THR A 29 -11.44 6.93 25.10
C THR A 29 -11.10 6.71 23.63
N VAL A 30 -10.40 5.62 23.31
CA VAL A 30 -10.09 5.24 21.93
C VAL A 30 -11.35 5.27 21.07
N ASP A 31 -12.42 4.58 21.48
CA ASP A 31 -13.69 4.56 20.75
C ASP A 31 -14.28 5.95 20.48
N GLY A 32 -14.17 6.88 21.44
CA GLY A 32 -14.67 8.24 21.26
C GLY A 32 -13.84 9.02 20.24
N PHE A 33 -12.52 8.82 20.21
CA PHE A 33 -11.68 9.41 19.17
C PHE A 33 -11.87 8.74 17.81
N ILE A 34 -12.14 7.43 17.74
CA ILE A 34 -12.52 6.76 16.48
C ILE A 34 -13.83 7.33 15.93
N ARG A 35 -14.82 7.62 16.78
CA ARG A 35 -16.05 8.32 16.35
C ARG A 35 -15.77 9.71 15.81
N LEU A 36 -14.89 10.47 16.46
CA LEU A 36 -14.46 11.78 15.96
C LEU A 36 -13.76 11.65 14.59
N TRP A 37 -12.93 10.61 14.42
CA TRP A 37 -12.23 10.34 13.17
C TRP A 37 -13.19 9.93 12.04
N SER A 38 -14.17 9.07 12.33
CA SER A 38 -15.25 8.72 11.40
C SER A 38 -16.08 9.96 11.01
N GLU A 39 -16.36 10.85 11.97
CA GLU A 39 -17.04 12.14 11.69
C GLU A 39 -16.20 13.02 10.75
N PHE A 40 -14.89 13.11 10.96
CA PHE A 40 -13.98 13.83 10.08
C PHE A 40 -14.04 13.29 8.64
N HIS A 41 -13.93 11.96 8.46
CA HIS A 41 -14.01 11.37 7.13
C HIS A 41 -15.38 11.52 6.48
N SER A 42 -16.47 11.45 7.24
CA SER A 42 -17.82 11.71 6.73
C SER A 42 -17.94 13.13 6.17
N ARG A 43 -17.45 14.13 6.91
CA ARG A 43 -17.45 15.53 6.47
C ARG A 43 -16.52 15.77 5.28
N ALA A 44 -15.36 15.13 5.26
CA ALA A 44 -14.42 15.21 4.12
C ALA A 44 -15.03 14.60 2.85
N LEU A 45 -15.73 13.47 2.98
CA LEU A 45 -16.44 12.83 1.88
C LEU A 45 -17.60 13.69 1.38
N ASP A 46 -18.40 14.29 2.26
CA ASP A 46 -19.47 15.21 1.87
C ASP A 46 -18.92 16.44 1.11
N ALA A 47 -17.78 16.98 1.56
CA ALA A 47 -17.12 18.09 0.88
C ALA A 47 -16.63 17.68 -0.53
N TRP A 48 -16.06 16.48 -0.66
CA TRP A 48 -15.67 15.91 -1.95
C TRP A 48 -16.89 15.72 -2.87
N ASP A 49 -17.94 15.07 -2.39
CA ASP A 49 -19.16 14.80 -3.14
C ASP A 49 -19.80 16.10 -3.66
N LYS A 50 -19.78 17.15 -2.84
CA LYS A 50 -20.23 18.50 -3.25
C LYS A 50 -19.35 19.10 -4.34
N ALA A 51 -18.03 18.94 -4.25
CA ALA A 51 -17.09 19.49 -5.23
C ALA A 51 -17.19 18.80 -6.60
N VAL A 52 -17.39 17.48 -6.62
CA VAL A 52 -17.50 16.70 -7.87
C VAL A 52 -18.93 16.61 -8.41
N GLY A 53 -19.94 16.90 -7.58
CA GLY A 53 -21.34 16.92 -7.97
C GLY A 53 -22.02 15.54 -8.01
N HIS A 54 -21.43 14.52 -7.39
CA HIS A 54 -21.96 13.15 -7.34
C HIS A 54 -21.45 12.37 -6.12
N LYS A 55 -22.07 11.22 -5.83
CA LYS A 55 -21.75 10.37 -4.66
C LYS A 55 -21.23 8.96 -5.00
N ASN A 56 -20.87 8.71 -6.24
CA ASN A 56 -20.35 7.40 -6.67
C ASN A 56 -18.81 7.33 -6.71
N THR A 57 -18.10 8.37 -6.25
CA THR A 57 -16.64 8.28 -6.06
C THR A 57 -16.35 7.37 -4.88
N LYS A 58 -15.55 6.33 -5.10
CA LYS A 58 -14.95 5.52 -4.03
C LYS A 58 -13.70 6.20 -3.50
N ILE A 59 -13.50 6.12 -2.19
CA ILE A 59 -12.40 6.73 -1.47
C ILE A 59 -11.48 5.64 -0.94
N ILE A 60 -10.18 5.79 -1.19
CA ILE A 60 -9.17 4.89 -0.64
C ILE A 60 -8.72 5.42 0.73
N LEU A 61 -8.70 4.55 1.74
CA LEU A 61 -8.06 4.80 3.04
C LEU A 61 -7.03 3.71 3.34
N TRP A 62 -5.94 4.08 4.00
CA TRP A 62 -4.97 3.12 4.50
C TRP A 62 -5.54 2.28 5.65
N THR A 63 -5.01 1.07 5.84
CA THR A 63 -5.24 0.31 7.07
C THR A 63 -4.80 1.12 8.30
N SER A 64 -5.67 1.26 9.30
CA SER A 64 -5.42 1.99 10.54
C SER A 64 -6.38 1.56 11.65
N ASP A 65 -6.32 2.19 12.82
CA ASP A 65 -7.29 1.93 13.90
C ASP A 65 -8.73 2.19 13.45
N LEU A 66 -8.98 3.15 12.55
CA LEU A 66 -10.30 3.44 12.00
C LEU A 66 -10.81 2.31 11.10
N THR A 67 -9.93 1.67 10.35
CA THR A 67 -10.28 0.59 9.43
C THR A 67 -10.09 -0.79 10.07
N ASN A 68 -10.01 -0.85 11.39
CA ASN A 68 -9.85 -2.12 12.09
C ASN A 68 -11.07 -3.02 11.82
N PRO A 69 -10.88 -4.29 11.39
CA PRO A 69 -11.99 -5.20 11.08
C PRO A 69 -13.03 -5.37 12.19
N PHE A 70 -12.66 -5.16 13.46
CA PHE A 70 -13.60 -5.28 14.59
C PHE A 70 -14.59 -4.11 14.71
N ALA A 71 -14.29 -2.95 14.13
CA ALA A 71 -15.09 -1.72 14.33
C ALA A 71 -15.40 -0.95 13.03
N ILE A 72 -14.80 -1.34 11.90
CA ILE A 72 -14.90 -0.60 10.64
C ILE A 72 -16.35 -0.47 10.13
N GLU A 73 -17.19 -1.49 10.32
CA GLU A 73 -18.59 -1.50 9.83
C GLU A 73 -19.48 -0.45 10.51
N ASP A 74 -19.12 0.01 11.71
CA ASP A 74 -19.83 1.09 12.41
C ASP A 74 -19.42 2.49 11.89
N SER A 75 -18.30 2.57 11.19
CA SER A 75 -17.61 3.83 10.90
C SER A 75 -17.53 4.18 9.42
N LEU A 76 -17.44 3.19 8.53
CA LEU A 76 -17.18 3.37 7.11
C LEU A 76 -18.17 2.55 6.25
N ASP A 77 -18.69 3.14 5.19
CA ASP A 77 -19.55 2.45 4.23
C ASP A 77 -18.71 1.73 3.16
N LYS A 78 -18.75 0.39 3.15
CA LYS A 78 -18.04 -0.45 2.17
C LYS A 78 -18.40 -0.20 0.70
N SER A 79 -19.51 0.49 0.40
CA SER A 79 -19.83 0.92 -0.97
C SER A 79 -19.07 2.19 -1.38
N ARG A 80 -18.58 2.95 -0.40
CA ARG A 80 -17.89 4.23 -0.56
C ARG A 80 -16.39 4.15 -0.29
N PHE A 81 -15.93 3.17 0.49
CA PHE A 81 -14.54 3.06 0.92
C PHE A 81 -13.86 1.78 0.42
N ILE A 82 -12.68 1.97 -0.18
CA ILE A 82 -11.69 0.94 -0.53
C ILE A 82 -10.58 1.04 0.53
N ILE A 83 -10.07 -0.10 0.98
CA ILE A 83 -8.99 -0.14 1.95
C ILE A 83 -7.67 -0.52 1.28
N GLU A 84 -6.66 0.33 1.39
CA GLU A 84 -5.31 0.03 0.97
C GLU A 84 -4.52 -0.53 2.16
N ALA A 85 -4.18 -1.81 2.08
CA ALA A 85 -3.64 -2.56 3.19
C ALA A 85 -2.12 -2.58 3.16
N TRP A 86 -1.53 -1.83 4.08
CA TRP A 86 -0.08 -1.77 4.31
C TRP A 86 0.32 -2.61 5.53
N THR A 87 -0.09 -3.87 5.52
CA THR A 87 0.28 -4.85 6.54
C THR A 87 1.37 -5.77 6.03
N ASP A 88 1.98 -6.56 6.91
CA ASP A 88 2.88 -7.63 6.47
C ASP A 88 2.10 -8.75 5.75
N GLN A 89 2.83 -9.63 5.06
CA GLN A 89 2.25 -10.71 4.25
C GLN A 89 1.51 -11.78 5.07
N TYR A 90 1.70 -11.82 6.39
CA TYR A 90 1.12 -12.81 7.30
C TYR A 90 -0.04 -12.24 8.11
N ASP A 91 -0.25 -10.93 8.06
CA ASP A 91 -1.34 -10.24 8.73
C ASP A 91 -2.69 -10.70 8.17
N ARG A 92 -3.66 -10.86 9.08
CA ARG A 92 -5.01 -11.32 8.76
C ARG A 92 -5.94 -10.20 8.39
N VAL A 93 -5.62 -8.94 8.74
CA VAL A 93 -6.46 -7.76 8.52
C VAL A 93 -6.96 -7.67 7.07
N PRO A 94 -6.13 -7.82 6.01
CA PRO A 94 -6.62 -7.77 4.63
C PRO A 94 -7.69 -8.84 4.35
N SER A 95 -7.46 -10.07 4.81
CA SER A 95 -8.40 -11.19 4.64
C SER A 95 -9.70 -10.97 5.43
N GLU A 96 -9.61 -10.38 6.63
CA GLU A 96 -10.78 -10.05 7.44
C GLU A 96 -11.61 -8.93 6.81
N LEU A 97 -10.97 -7.90 6.23
CA LEU A 97 -11.66 -6.83 5.48
C LEU A 97 -12.39 -7.37 4.25
N LEU A 98 -11.76 -8.26 3.49
CA LEU A 98 -12.39 -8.95 2.36
C LEU A 98 -13.63 -9.73 2.83
N ARG A 99 -13.54 -10.46 3.95
CA ARG A 99 -14.66 -11.21 4.54
C ARG A 99 -15.81 -10.31 4.98
N LEU A 100 -15.54 -9.09 5.41
CA LEU A 100 -16.57 -8.07 5.73
C LEU A 100 -17.16 -7.41 4.47
N GLY A 101 -16.59 -7.70 3.30
CA GLY A 101 -17.08 -7.26 1.99
C GLY A 101 -16.47 -5.95 1.48
N TYR A 102 -15.41 -5.45 2.12
CA TYR A 102 -14.65 -4.31 1.65
C TYR A 102 -13.80 -4.71 0.44
N GLU A 103 -13.62 -3.76 -0.47
CA GLU A 103 -12.63 -3.88 -1.53
C GLU A 103 -11.26 -3.51 -0.98
N VAL A 104 -10.23 -4.28 -1.36
CA VAL A 104 -8.88 -4.13 -0.82
C VAL A 104 -7.85 -3.98 -1.93
N ILE A 105 -6.94 -3.02 -1.78
CA ILE A 105 -5.69 -2.88 -2.53
C ILE A 105 -4.57 -3.34 -1.61
N PHE A 106 -3.70 -4.23 -2.09
CA PHE A 106 -2.58 -4.73 -1.28
C PHE A 106 -1.35 -3.84 -1.46
N ALA A 107 -0.75 -3.39 -0.37
CA ALA A 107 0.48 -2.61 -0.34
C ALA A 107 1.42 -3.24 0.69
N THR A 108 1.73 -4.53 0.52
CA THR A 108 2.33 -5.38 1.56
C THR A 108 3.72 -4.89 1.98
N THR A 109 3.90 -4.53 3.25
CA THR A 109 5.08 -3.77 3.74
C THR A 109 6.38 -4.55 3.73
N ASP A 110 6.32 -5.84 4.01
CA ASP A 110 7.48 -6.73 4.05
C ASP A 110 7.81 -7.36 2.70
N THR A 111 7.19 -6.89 1.60
CA THR A 111 7.49 -7.36 0.24
C THR A 111 7.53 -6.25 -0.82
N TRP A 112 6.61 -5.28 -0.78
CA TRP A 112 6.37 -4.32 -1.89
C TRP A 112 6.76 -2.87 -1.57
N TYR A 113 7.14 -2.55 -0.34
CA TYR A 113 7.66 -1.22 0.01
C TYR A 113 9.06 -1.01 -0.58
N LEU A 114 9.19 -0.04 -1.48
CA LEU A 114 10.38 0.18 -2.29
C LEU A 114 11.44 1.04 -1.59
N ASP A 115 11.07 1.81 -0.57
CA ASP A 115 11.96 2.64 0.24
C ASP A 115 12.68 1.87 1.36
N HIS A 116 12.20 0.66 1.67
CA HIS A 116 12.80 -0.17 2.71
C HIS A 116 14.25 -0.58 2.38
N GLY A 117 15.07 -0.69 3.43
CA GLY A 117 16.50 -1.02 3.37
C GLY A 117 17.44 0.18 3.27
N PHE A 118 16.90 1.39 3.12
CA PHE A 118 17.70 2.61 3.02
C PHE A 118 17.63 3.50 4.28
N TRP A 119 16.71 3.19 5.19
CA TRP A 119 16.53 3.92 6.42
C TRP A 119 15.94 3.08 7.55
N GLY A 120 16.23 3.49 8.78
CA GLY A 120 15.69 2.85 9.98
C GLY A 120 16.14 1.39 10.15
N ARG A 121 15.22 0.54 10.59
CA ARG A 121 15.42 -0.91 10.79
C ARG A 121 14.78 -1.76 9.70
N THR A 122 14.44 -1.15 8.56
CA THR A 122 13.75 -1.83 7.45
C THR A 122 14.75 -2.67 6.64
N LYS A 123 14.23 -3.69 5.93
CA LYS A 123 15.03 -4.60 5.09
C LYS A 123 14.75 -4.30 3.62
N TYR A 124 15.80 -4.22 2.79
CA TYR A 124 15.62 -4.12 1.35
C TYR A 124 14.95 -5.39 0.81
N HIS A 125 13.87 -5.20 0.05
CA HIS A 125 13.15 -6.28 -0.63
C HIS A 125 13.58 -6.35 -2.08
N SER A 126 14.12 -7.51 -2.46
CA SER A 126 14.57 -7.80 -3.81
C SER A 126 13.40 -7.97 -4.78
N TRP A 127 13.66 -7.86 -6.08
CA TRP A 127 12.64 -8.14 -7.10
C TRP A 127 12.08 -9.56 -7.01
N LYS A 128 12.85 -10.53 -6.47
CA LYS A 128 12.40 -11.91 -6.25
C LYS A 128 11.34 -11.98 -5.16
N GLU A 129 11.57 -11.32 -4.03
CA GLU A 129 10.59 -11.19 -2.94
C GLU A 129 9.30 -10.50 -3.43
N VAL A 130 9.44 -9.41 -4.20
CA VAL A 130 8.32 -8.70 -4.82
C VAL A 130 7.52 -9.62 -5.76
N TYR A 131 8.20 -10.37 -6.62
CA TYR A 131 7.59 -11.24 -7.62
C TYR A 131 6.93 -12.48 -7.00
N ASP A 132 7.55 -13.08 -5.99
CA ASP A 132 7.09 -14.36 -5.41
C ASP A 132 5.89 -14.21 -4.49
N TYR A 133 5.67 -13.02 -3.91
CA TYR A 133 4.48 -12.76 -3.12
C TYR A 133 3.22 -12.77 -3.97
N LYS A 134 2.20 -13.51 -3.51
CA LYS A 134 0.91 -13.69 -4.19
C LYS A 134 -0.20 -13.20 -3.27
N ILE A 135 -1.06 -12.34 -3.80
CA ILE A 135 -2.28 -11.92 -3.12
C ILE A 135 -3.40 -12.95 -3.32
N PRO A 136 -4.41 -13.00 -2.43
CA PRO A 136 -5.53 -13.92 -2.57
C PRO A 136 -6.32 -13.71 -3.86
N GLU A 137 -6.84 -14.81 -4.42
CA GLU A 137 -7.84 -14.75 -5.51
C GLU A 137 -9.23 -14.52 -4.90
N ASP A 138 -9.61 -13.26 -4.71
CA ASP A 138 -10.92 -12.85 -4.21
C ASP A 138 -11.50 -11.71 -5.08
N PRO A 139 -12.79 -11.73 -5.47
CA PRO A 139 -13.40 -10.69 -6.31
C PRO A 139 -13.34 -9.27 -5.75
N LYS A 140 -13.10 -9.12 -4.44
CA LYS A 140 -12.95 -7.84 -3.74
C LYS A 140 -11.50 -7.35 -3.70
N VAL A 141 -10.54 -8.15 -4.16
CA VAL A 141 -9.15 -7.71 -4.36
C VAL A 141 -9.09 -6.89 -5.65
N LEU A 142 -8.74 -5.62 -5.54
CA LEU A 142 -8.62 -4.72 -6.70
C LEU A 142 -7.24 -4.78 -7.37
N GLY A 143 -6.26 -5.36 -6.69
CA GLY A 143 -4.87 -5.47 -7.15
C GLY A 143 -3.89 -5.12 -6.02
N GLY A 144 -2.77 -4.54 -6.40
CA GLY A 144 -1.76 -4.09 -5.46
C GLY A 144 -0.98 -2.87 -5.94
N GLU A 145 -0.29 -2.25 -4.99
CA GLU A 145 0.56 -1.08 -5.19
C GLU A 145 1.94 -1.36 -4.59
N ALA A 146 3.00 -0.79 -5.19
CA ALA A 146 4.35 -0.77 -4.62
C ALA A 146 4.67 0.64 -4.12
N PRO A 147 4.45 0.94 -2.84
CA PRO A 147 4.70 2.27 -2.31
C PRO A 147 6.19 2.60 -2.32
N LEU A 148 6.49 3.85 -2.65
CA LEU A 148 7.81 4.43 -2.48
C LEU A 148 7.68 5.67 -1.61
N TRP A 149 7.86 5.51 -0.31
CA TRP A 149 7.97 6.66 0.58
C TRP A 149 9.28 7.41 0.31
N THR A 150 9.27 8.73 0.53
CA THR A 150 10.24 9.65 -0.07
C THR A 150 11.17 10.33 0.94
N GLU A 151 11.25 9.82 2.16
CA GLU A 151 12.14 10.34 3.22
C GLU A 151 13.61 10.37 2.77
N TYR A 152 14.02 9.39 1.95
CA TYR A 152 15.37 9.24 1.40
C TYR A 152 15.37 9.10 -0.12
N VAL A 153 14.37 9.69 -0.78
CA VAL A 153 14.21 9.65 -2.24
C VAL A 153 14.00 11.04 -2.78
N ASP A 154 14.76 11.35 -3.82
CA ASP A 154 14.67 12.58 -4.58
C ASP A 154 14.59 12.27 -6.09
N THR A 155 14.60 13.32 -6.90
CA THR A 155 14.58 13.20 -8.36
C THR A 155 15.78 12.46 -8.94
N ASN A 156 16.89 12.34 -8.21
CA ASN A 156 18.10 11.68 -8.68
C ASN A 156 18.08 10.18 -8.42
N SER A 157 17.26 9.72 -7.47
CA SER A 157 17.23 8.33 -7.02
C SER A 157 15.94 7.60 -7.38
N ILE A 158 14.84 8.33 -7.66
CA ILE A 158 13.50 7.77 -7.90
C ILE A 158 13.47 6.61 -8.91
N ASP A 159 14.11 6.75 -10.07
CA ASP A 159 14.10 5.70 -11.10
C ASP A 159 14.72 4.40 -10.59
N THR A 160 15.88 4.49 -9.91
CA THR A 160 16.59 3.33 -9.38
C THR A 160 15.87 2.70 -8.19
N ARG A 161 15.00 3.44 -7.50
CA ARG A 161 14.16 2.91 -6.44
C ARG A 161 13.00 2.10 -7.01
N ILE A 162 12.37 2.60 -8.07
CA ILE A 162 11.21 1.99 -8.71
C ILE A 162 11.61 0.78 -9.55
N TRP A 163 12.62 0.94 -10.40
CA TRP A 163 12.94 -0.02 -11.45
C TRP A 163 14.21 -0.83 -11.12
N PRO A 164 14.19 -2.17 -11.30
CA PRO A 164 13.16 -2.96 -12.01
C PRO A 164 12.11 -3.62 -11.09
N ARG A 165 12.13 -3.37 -9.78
CA ARG A 165 11.23 -4.04 -8.80
C ARG A 165 9.75 -3.84 -9.14
N ALA A 166 9.33 -2.64 -9.54
CA ALA A 166 7.96 -2.39 -9.97
C ALA A 166 7.56 -3.18 -11.24
N ALA A 167 8.50 -3.51 -12.12
CA ALA A 167 8.22 -4.37 -13.27
C ALA A 167 7.94 -5.83 -12.87
N ALA A 168 8.58 -6.31 -11.80
CA ALA A 168 8.29 -7.61 -11.22
C ALA A 168 6.88 -7.64 -10.62
N LEU A 169 6.48 -6.60 -9.87
CA LEU A 169 5.11 -6.49 -9.36
C LEU A 169 4.09 -6.41 -10.51
N ALA A 170 4.39 -5.66 -11.57
CA ALA A 170 3.50 -5.52 -12.72
C ALA A 170 3.15 -6.88 -13.34
N GLU A 171 4.13 -7.77 -13.50
CA GLU A 171 3.85 -9.12 -14.01
C GLU A 171 3.06 -9.98 -13.04
N ARG A 172 3.39 -9.91 -11.73
CA ARG A 172 2.65 -10.60 -10.68
C ARG A 172 1.16 -10.23 -10.71
N LEU A 173 0.84 -8.94 -10.76
CA LEU A 173 -0.54 -8.46 -10.77
C LEU A 173 -1.24 -8.65 -12.12
N TRP A 174 -0.50 -8.63 -13.24
CA TRP A 174 -1.07 -8.80 -14.57
C TRP A 174 -1.44 -10.25 -14.88
N ALA A 175 -0.51 -11.18 -14.64
CA ALA A 175 -0.62 -12.55 -15.12
C ALA A 175 -0.88 -13.58 -14.01
N SER A 176 -0.72 -13.20 -12.75
CA SER A 176 -0.76 -14.10 -11.58
C SER A 176 -0.09 -15.47 -11.84
N PRO A 177 1.19 -15.50 -12.27
CA PRO A 177 1.82 -16.73 -12.71
C PRO A 177 1.96 -17.73 -11.56
N SER A 178 1.75 -19.02 -11.85
CA SER A 178 2.01 -20.09 -10.87
C SER A 178 3.50 -20.27 -10.57
N THR A 179 4.36 -19.89 -11.52
CA THR A 179 5.82 -19.96 -11.47
C THR A 179 6.46 -18.95 -10.52
N SER A 180 7.73 -19.18 -10.21
CA SER A 180 8.54 -18.37 -9.29
C SER A 180 9.33 -17.29 -10.01
N ALA A 181 9.99 -16.43 -9.24
CA ALA A 181 10.91 -15.41 -9.73
C ALA A 181 12.05 -16.01 -10.58
N VAL A 182 12.51 -17.23 -10.26
CA VAL A 182 13.56 -17.92 -11.03
C VAL A 182 13.15 -18.08 -12.50
N ASP A 183 11.88 -18.43 -12.75
CA ASP A 183 11.34 -18.62 -14.10
C ASP A 183 11.14 -17.29 -14.86
N ALA A 184 11.13 -16.17 -14.13
CA ALA A 184 10.97 -14.83 -14.68
C ALA A 184 12.29 -14.08 -14.88
N GLU A 185 13.40 -14.60 -14.35
CA GLU A 185 14.69 -13.90 -14.27
C GLU A 185 15.14 -13.31 -15.60
N TYR A 186 15.31 -14.14 -16.64
CA TYR A 186 15.79 -13.65 -17.94
C TYR A 186 14.86 -12.65 -18.61
N ARG A 187 13.54 -12.79 -18.41
CA ARG A 187 12.54 -11.85 -18.93
C ARG A 187 12.62 -10.50 -18.22
N LEU A 188 12.83 -10.50 -16.91
CA LEU A 188 13.06 -9.27 -16.16
C LEU A 188 14.39 -8.61 -16.54
N LEU A 189 15.45 -9.39 -16.79
CA LEU A 189 16.72 -8.85 -17.25
C LEU A 189 16.60 -8.16 -18.61
N GLU A 190 15.84 -8.73 -19.56
CA GLU A 190 15.55 -8.05 -20.83
C GLU A 190 14.65 -6.82 -20.65
N MET A 191 13.65 -6.89 -19.76
CA MET A 191 12.80 -5.74 -19.44
C MET A 191 13.64 -4.58 -18.86
N ARG A 192 14.62 -4.87 -18.01
CA ARG A 192 15.59 -3.89 -17.53
C ARG A 192 16.35 -3.22 -18.68
N GLN A 193 16.86 -3.98 -19.65
CA GLN A 193 17.54 -3.39 -20.81
C GLN A 193 16.58 -2.52 -21.64
N ARG A 194 15.32 -2.91 -21.76
CA ARG A 194 14.29 -2.12 -22.44
C ARG A 194 14.02 -0.79 -21.75
N LEU A 195 13.97 -0.76 -20.41
CA LEU A 195 13.81 0.47 -19.63
C LEU A 195 15.02 1.40 -19.79
N ILE A 196 16.24 0.85 -19.77
CA ILE A 196 17.47 1.63 -20.04
C ILE A 196 17.44 2.25 -21.45
N ARG A 197 17.03 1.48 -22.48
CA ARG A 197 16.88 2.00 -23.85
C ARG A 197 15.83 3.11 -23.96
N ARG A 198 14.93 3.25 -22.98
CA ARG A 198 13.94 4.34 -22.88
C ARG A 198 14.42 5.54 -22.06
N GLY A 199 15.67 5.52 -21.57
CA GLY A 199 16.26 6.62 -20.80
C GLY A 199 15.96 6.58 -19.30
N ILE A 200 15.43 5.47 -18.78
CA ILE A 200 15.15 5.30 -17.35
C ILE A 200 16.41 4.79 -16.64
N GLN A 201 16.74 5.35 -15.47
CA GLN A 201 17.87 4.87 -14.67
C GLN A 201 17.48 3.65 -13.84
N VAL A 202 17.89 2.45 -14.27
CA VAL A 202 17.44 1.19 -13.66
C VAL A 202 18.50 0.59 -12.75
N GLU A 203 18.12 0.18 -11.54
CA GLU A 203 18.99 -0.51 -10.58
C GLU A 203 19.64 -1.74 -11.22
N GLN A 204 20.91 -2.01 -10.88
CA GLN A 204 21.61 -3.20 -11.32
C GLN A 204 21.28 -4.39 -10.39
N ILE A 205 20.66 -5.43 -10.94
CA ILE A 205 20.21 -6.60 -10.15
C ILE A 205 21.08 -7.85 -10.31
N VAL A 206 21.91 -7.91 -11.37
CA VAL A 206 22.91 -8.96 -11.61
C VAL A 206 24.10 -8.38 -12.40
N PRO A 207 25.29 -8.99 -12.39
CA PRO A 207 26.35 -8.63 -13.32
C PRO A 207 25.89 -8.73 -14.79
N GLN A 208 26.35 -7.81 -15.64
CA GLN A 208 26.03 -7.85 -17.09
C GLN A 208 26.42 -9.17 -17.75
N TRP A 209 27.48 -9.82 -17.26
CA TRP A 209 27.89 -11.14 -17.73
C TRP A 209 26.79 -12.19 -17.56
N CYS A 210 26.02 -12.14 -16.47
CA CYS A 210 24.92 -13.07 -16.22
C CYS A 210 23.78 -12.92 -17.24
N TYR A 211 23.49 -11.69 -17.68
CA TYR A 211 22.55 -11.44 -18.77
C TYR A 211 23.05 -12.00 -20.11
N LEU A 212 24.36 -11.93 -20.36
CA LEU A 212 24.95 -12.44 -21.61
C LEU A 212 25.19 -13.96 -21.62
N ASN A 213 25.10 -14.61 -20.45
CA ASN A 213 25.44 -16.02 -20.27
C ASN A 213 24.39 -16.71 -19.40
N GLU A 214 23.19 -16.89 -19.97
CA GLU A 214 22.08 -17.55 -19.29
C GLU A 214 22.48 -18.91 -18.72
N GLY A 215 22.04 -19.19 -17.49
CA GLY A 215 22.28 -20.44 -16.78
C GLY A 215 23.64 -20.55 -16.08
N LEU A 216 24.55 -19.59 -16.26
CA LEU A 216 25.89 -19.63 -15.65
C LEU A 216 26.01 -18.85 -14.33
N CYS A 217 25.02 -18.02 -13.99
CA CYS A 217 24.94 -17.33 -12.71
C CYS A 217 23.84 -17.93 -11.84
N LYS A 218 24.15 -19.04 -11.18
CA LYS A 218 23.24 -19.70 -10.22
C LYS A 218 23.77 -19.44 -8.80
N LEU A 219 22.87 -19.06 -7.90
CA LEU A 219 23.09 -19.04 -6.46
C LEU A 219 22.73 -20.41 -5.86
#